data_AF-A0A964JVF0-F1
#
_entry.id   AF-A0A964JVF0-F1
#
_cell.length_a   1.000
_cell.length_b   1.000
_cell.length_c   1.000
_cell.angle_alpha   90.00
_cell.angle_beta   90.00
_cell.angle_gamma   90.00
#
_symmetry.space_group_name_H-M   'P 1'
#
loop_
_entity.id
_entity.type
_entity.pdbx_description
1 polymer ?
#
loop_
_entity_poly.entity_id
_entity_poly.type
_entity_poly.pdbx_seq_one_letter_code
_entity_poly.pdbx_strand_id
1 'polypeptide(L)'
;MKRVYHQGKQMLLIAQPSRLQLISPPARSRQHLLWSAFVATLALWGACRRTRRHLSTLDDRELADVGLTRTQQRAECAKPFWQL
;
A
#
# COMPACT_ATOMS: atom_id res chain seq x y z
N MET A 1 -64.07 34.32 16.31
CA MET A 1 -63.82 32.87 16.38
C MET A 1 -62.68 32.51 15.45
N LYS A 2 -61.75 31.65 15.91
CA LYS A 2 -60.35 31.55 15.49
C LYS A 2 -60.17 30.76 14.17
N ARG A 3 -59.31 31.26 13.28
CA ARG A 3 -58.81 30.54 12.10
C ARG A 3 -58.09 29.27 12.57
N VAL A 4 -58.41 28.13 11.98
CA VAL A 4 -57.64 26.90 12.10
C VAL A 4 -57.05 26.59 10.73
N TYR A 5 -55.73 26.77 10.65
CA TYR A 5 -54.90 26.38 9.52
C TYR A 5 -54.77 24.86 9.53
N HIS A 6 -55.31 24.15 8.54
CA HIS A 6 -54.93 22.77 8.28
C HIS A 6 -53.77 22.74 7.27
N GLN A 7 -52.58 22.91 7.86
CA GLN A 7 -51.31 22.44 7.34
C GLN A 7 -51.33 20.90 7.31
N GLY A 8 -50.97 20.29 6.19
CA GLY A 8 -50.87 18.83 6.12
C GLY A 8 -50.61 18.30 4.71
N LYS A 9 -49.79 18.98 3.93
CA LYS A 9 -49.36 18.54 2.60
C LYS A 9 -48.23 17.52 2.77
N GLN A 10 -48.57 16.25 2.98
CA GLN A 10 -47.66 15.09 3.03
C GLN A 10 -48.55 13.84 3.04
N MET A 11 -48.61 13.00 2.01
CA MET A 11 -47.64 12.01 1.49
C MET A 11 -48.42 11.32 0.33
N LEU A 12 -47.91 10.79 -0.77
CA LEU A 12 -46.62 10.21 -1.11
C LEU A 12 -46.66 10.06 -2.64
N LEU A 13 -46.09 11.00 -3.38
CA LEU A 13 -45.74 10.79 -4.78
C LEU A 13 -44.21 10.65 -4.83
N ILE A 14 -43.77 9.67 -5.62
CA ILE A 14 -42.41 9.58 -6.19
C ILE A 14 -41.38 8.85 -5.31
N ALA A 15 -41.28 7.55 -5.58
CA ALA A 15 -40.04 6.84 -5.89
C ALA A 15 -38.72 7.42 -5.34
N GLN A 16 -38.09 6.68 -4.43
CA GLN A 16 -36.63 6.55 -4.45
C GLN A 16 -36.26 5.06 -4.38
N PRO A 17 -35.73 4.47 -5.47
CA PRO A 17 -35.12 3.15 -5.38
C PRO A 17 -33.90 3.29 -4.48
N SER A 18 -33.69 2.31 -3.62
CA SER A 18 -32.50 2.13 -2.80
C SER A 18 -31.26 2.36 -3.66
N ARG A 19 -30.76 3.59 -3.62
CA ARG A 19 -29.61 4.06 -4.38
C ARG A 19 -28.45 3.26 -3.82
N LEU A 20 -27.99 2.29 -4.60
CA LEU A 20 -26.75 1.55 -4.33
C LEU A 20 -25.73 2.58 -3.85
N GLN A 21 -25.48 2.58 -2.54
CA GLN A 21 -24.42 3.37 -1.95
C GLN A 21 -23.15 2.69 -2.44
N LEU A 22 -22.74 3.08 -3.65
CA LEU A 22 -21.42 2.87 -4.17
C LEU A 22 -20.50 3.40 -3.08
N ILE A 23 -19.89 2.48 -2.32
CA ILE A 23 -18.93 2.76 -1.27
C ILE A 23 -17.83 3.55 -1.97
N SER A 24 -17.93 4.87 -1.94
CA SER A 24 -16.88 5.73 -2.45
C SER A 24 -15.70 5.47 -1.51
N PRO A 25 -14.59 4.87 -1.98
CA PRO A 25 -13.44 4.72 -1.11
C PRO A 25 -13.09 6.13 -0.64
N PRO A 26 -12.90 6.35 0.67
CA PRO A 26 -12.58 7.68 1.17
C PRO A 26 -11.38 8.15 0.37
N ALA A 27 -11.51 9.33 -0.25
CA ALA A 27 -10.50 9.94 -1.07
C ALA A 27 -9.23 10.10 -0.21
N ARG A 28 -8.39 9.07 -0.22
CA ARG A 28 -7.18 9.00 0.58
C ARG A 28 -6.32 10.15 0.08
N SER A 29 -6.16 11.15 0.93
CA SER A 29 -5.49 12.41 0.61
C SER A 29 -4.13 12.10 -0.01
N ARG A 30 -3.85 12.70 -1.18
CA ARG A 30 -2.65 12.41 -2.00
C ARG A 30 -1.34 12.41 -1.21
N GLN A 31 -1.26 13.25 -0.17
CA GLN A 31 -0.12 13.33 0.76
C GLN A 31 0.15 12.01 1.49
N HIS A 32 -0.91 11.31 1.95
CA HIS A 32 -0.76 10.03 2.63
C HIS A 32 -0.31 8.93 1.68
N LEU A 33 -0.68 8.97 0.40
CA LEU A 33 -0.18 8.02 -0.59
C LEU A 33 1.32 8.19 -0.81
N LEU A 34 1.79 9.43 -1.04
CA LEU A 34 3.21 9.70 -1.25
C LEU A 34 4.05 9.35 -0.03
N TRP A 35 3.58 9.69 1.17
CA TRP A 35 4.25 9.31 2.41
C TRP A 35 4.31 7.78 2.59
N SER A 36 3.19 7.09 2.37
CA SER A 36 3.14 5.63 2.48
C SER A 36 4.05 4.93 1.45
N ALA A 37 4.10 5.44 0.22
CA ALA A 37 4.98 4.94 -0.83
C ALA A 37 6.45 5.16 -0.45
N PHE A 38 6.79 6.34 0.05
CA PHE A 38 8.15 6.64 0.51
C PHE A 38 8.59 5.71 1.65
N VAL A 39 7.76 5.52 2.67
CA VAL A 39 8.04 4.59 3.78
C VAL A 39 8.17 3.15 3.28
N ALA A 40 7.31 2.72 2.36
CA ALA A 40 7.40 1.39 1.76
C ALA A 40 8.71 1.18 0.99
N THR A 41 9.14 2.18 0.21
CA THR A 41 10.43 2.15 -0.50
C THR A 41 11.60 2.04 0.48
N LEU A 42 11.61 2.84 1.55
CA LEU A 42 12.65 2.76 2.59
C LEU A 42 12.67 1.38 3.29
N ALA A 43 11.50 0.82 3.59
CA ALA A 43 11.39 -0.50 4.20
C ALA A 43 11.96 -1.59 3.29
N LEU A 44 11.65 -1.52 1.99
CA LEU A 44 12.16 -2.44 0.98
C LEU A 44 13.68 -2.36 0.84
N TRP A 45 14.25 -1.14 0.82
CA TRP A 45 15.70 -0.95 0.84
C TRP A 45 16.35 -1.51 2.10
N GLY A 46 15.70 -1.35 3.27
CA GLY A 46 16.14 -1.93 4.53
C GLY A 46 16.18 -3.46 4.48
N ALA A 47 15.14 -4.08 3.93
CA ALA A 47 15.07 -5.53 3.74
C ALA A 47 16.18 -6.02 2.78
N CYS A 48 16.32 -5.41 1.60
CA CYS A 48 17.38 -5.75 0.65
C CYS A 48 18.78 -5.61 1.27
N ARG A 49 19.03 -4.54 2.04
CA ARG A 49 20.32 -4.35 2.72
C ARG A 49 20.59 -5.47 3.74
N ARG A 50 19.58 -5.89 4.50
CA ARG A 50 19.71 -7.00 5.47
C ARG A 50 19.99 -8.32 4.75
N THR A 51 19.27 -8.62 3.67
CA THR A 51 19.49 -9.81 2.85
C THR A 51 20.87 -9.82 2.22
N ARG A 52 21.34 -8.71 1.64
CA ARG A 52 22.69 -8.61 1.06
C ARG A 52 23.79 -8.75 2.11
N ARG A 53 23.59 -8.21 3.32
CA ARG A 53 24.52 -8.45 4.44
C ARG A 53 24.58 -9.91 4.84
N HIS A 54 23.43 -10.58 4.89
CA HIS A 54 23.39 -12.01 5.20
C HIS A 54 24.06 -12.84 4.09
N LEU A 55 23.83 -12.49 2.82
CA LEU A 55 24.52 -13.08 1.69
C LEU A 55 26.04 -12.84 1.76
N SER A 56 26.49 -11.67 2.23
CA SER A 56 27.91 -11.38 2.41
C SER A 56 28.58 -12.22 3.51
N THR A 57 27.81 -12.69 4.49
CA THR A 57 28.32 -13.53 5.59
C THR A 57 28.37 -15.02 5.25
N LEU A 58 27.74 -15.45 4.16
CA LEU A 58 27.73 -16.86 3.77
C LEU A 58 29.14 -17.36 3.39
N ASP A 59 29.46 -18.57 3.84
CA ASP A 59 30.71 -19.26 3.51
C ASP A 59 30.65 -19.92 2.12
N ASP A 60 31.79 -20.37 1.58
CA ASP A 60 31.89 -20.94 0.23
C ASP A 60 30.98 -22.17 0.04
N ARG A 61 30.80 -22.98 1.10
CA ARG A 61 29.90 -24.13 1.07
C ARG A 61 28.43 -23.72 1.00
N GLU A 62 28.02 -22.74 1.80
CA GLU A 62 26.66 -22.24 1.81
C GLU A 62 26.31 -21.56 0.47
N LEU A 63 27.27 -20.87 -0.13
CA LEU A 63 27.12 -20.32 -1.47
C LEU A 63 26.96 -21.43 -2.52
N ALA A 64 27.74 -22.51 -2.41
CA ALA A 64 27.63 -23.66 -3.31
C ALA A 64 26.26 -24.37 -3.20
N ASP A 65 25.70 -24.48 -1.99
CA ASP A 65 24.37 -25.07 -1.78
C ASP A 65 23.25 -24.25 -2.44
N VAL A 66 23.41 -22.93 -2.50
CA VAL A 66 22.49 -22.01 -3.20
C VAL A 66 22.84 -21.88 -4.70
N GLY A 67 23.93 -22.52 -5.15
CA GLY A 67 24.40 -22.48 -6.53
C GLY A 67 25.02 -21.15 -6.95
N LEU A 68 25.51 -20.36 -5.98
CA LEU A 68 26.16 -19.08 -6.22
C LEU A 68 27.68 -19.19 -6.12
N THR A 69 28.37 -18.47 -6.99
CA THR A 69 29.83 -18.30 -6.92
C THR A 69 30.21 -17.07 -6.10
N ARG A 70 31.44 -17.01 -5.57
CA ARG A 70 31.96 -15.82 -4.85
C ARG A 70 31.92 -14.54 -5.67
N THR A 71 32.10 -14.64 -6.99
CA THR A 71 32.01 -13.49 -7.89
C THR A 71 30.58 -13.00 -8.03
N GLN A 72 29.60 -13.90 -8.16
CA GLN A 72 28.17 -13.55 -8.15
C GLN A 72 27.73 -12.97 -6.80
N GLN A 73 28.15 -13.56 -5.68
CA GLN A 73 27.90 -13.02 -4.34
C GLN A 73 28.37 -11.56 -4.23
N ARG A 74 29.61 -11.27 -4.67
CA ARG A 74 30.17 -9.91 -4.66
C ARG A 74 29.41 -8.97 -5.59
N ALA A 75 29.03 -9.43 -6.78
CA ALA A 75 28.23 -8.64 -7.72
C ALA A 75 26.86 -8.29 -7.13
N GLU A 76 26.18 -9.24 -6.48
CA GLU A 76 24.90 -9.02 -5.79
C GLU A 76 25.05 -8.09 -4.58
N CYS A 77 26.15 -8.19 -3.83
CA CYS A 77 26.46 -7.30 -2.71
C CYS A 77 26.82 -5.88 -3.18
N ALA A 78 27.42 -5.74 -4.37
CA ALA A 78 27.81 -4.47 -4.96
C ALA A 78 26.64 -3.72 -5.62
N LYS A 79 25.48 -4.38 -5.84
CA LYS A 79 24.30 -3.70 -6.37
C LYS A 79 23.93 -2.52 -5.48
N PRO A 80 23.56 -1.37 -6.06
CA PRO A 80 23.06 -0.25 -5.28
C PRO A 80 21.78 -0.60 -4.53
N PHE A 81 21.58 -0.05 -3.34
CA PHE A 81 20.39 -0.34 -2.54
C PHE A 81 19.09 0.17 -3.17
N TRP A 82 19.17 1.14 -4.08
CA TRP A 82 18.03 1.68 -4.83
C TRP A 82 17.68 0.87 -6.08
N GLN A 83 18.54 -0.07 -6.48
CA GLN A 83 18.30 -0.99 -7.58
C GLN A 83 17.76 -2.30 -6.99
N LEU A 84 16.43 -2.43 -7.05
CA LEU A 84 15.70 -3.67 -6.87
C LEU A 84 15.87 -4.56 -8.09
#